data_AF-A0A7C6TT11-F1
#
_entry.id   AF-A0A7C6TT11-F1
#
_cell.length_a   1.000
_cell.length_b   1.000
_cell.length_c   1.000
_cell.angle_alpha   90.00
_cell.angle_beta   90.00
_cell.angle_gamma   90.00
#
_symmetry.space_group_name_H-M   'P 1'
#
loop_
_entity.id
_entity.type
_entity.pdbx_description
1 polymer ?
#
loop_
_entity_poly.entity_id
_entity_poly.type
_entity_poly.pdbx_seq_one_letter_code
_entity_poly.pdbx_strand_id
1 'polypeptide(L)'
;MPEFVNPFSGKVPERKMTREELIRAIRLDIAAEHEAVHLYMAHAQATDDPIAKRVLIDVANEEREHVGEFMRLIEILTDGEETDFLETGFEEVDEMLAEMGHISYSDNGERRGAPRIDVTRPTVGSLKEGES
;
A
#
# COMPACT_ATOMS: atom_id res chain seq x y z
N MET A 1 -8.94 9.32 -6.17
CA MET A 1 -9.19 10.77 -6.37
C MET A 1 -10.67 11.14 -6.58
N PRO A 2 -11.25 11.94 -5.68
CA PRO A 2 -12.61 12.43 -5.83
C PRO A 2 -12.73 13.49 -6.94
N GLU A 3 -13.69 13.34 -7.85
CA GLU A 3 -14.05 14.36 -8.84
C GLU A 3 -15.21 15.25 -8.36
N PHE A 4 -15.04 15.95 -7.25
CA PHE A 4 -16.11 16.74 -6.62
C PHE A 4 -16.73 17.83 -7.53
N VAL A 5 -16.02 18.27 -8.56
CA VAL A 5 -16.50 19.28 -9.52
C VAL A 5 -17.38 18.70 -10.61
N ASN A 6 -17.46 17.37 -10.73
CA ASN A 6 -18.27 16.67 -11.72
C ASN A 6 -19.57 16.17 -11.05
N PRO A 7 -20.73 16.82 -11.29
CA PRO A 7 -22.00 16.41 -10.66
C PRO A 7 -22.54 15.08 -11.20
N PHE A 8 -21.89 14.50 -12.21
CA PHE A 8 -22.20 13.20 -12.76
C PHE A 8 -21.17 12.13 -12.37
N SER A 9 -20.21 12.45 -11.49
CA SER A 9 -19.36 11.44 -10.86
C SER A 9 -20.24 10.49 -10.05
N GLY A 10 -20.24 9.20 -10.41
CA GLY A 10 -21.14 8.20 -9.85
C GLY A 10 -22.44 7.94 -10.64
N LYS A 11 -22.66 8.61 -11.79
CA LYS A 11 -23.73 8.18 -12.71
C LYS A 11 -23.44 6.75 -13.19
N VAL A 12 -24.33 5.82 -12.82
CA VAL A 12 -24.22 4.43 -13.27
C VAL A 12 -24.56 4.36 -14.77
N PRO A 13 -23.66 3.83 -15.63
CA PRO A 13 -23.95 3.64 -17.04
C PRO A 13 -25.05 2.60 -17.26
N GLU A 14 -25.75 2.69 -18.40
CA GLU A 14 -26.85 1.76 -18.73
C GLU A 14 -26.37 0.31 -18.89
N ARG A 15 -25.15 0.12 -19.42
CA ARG A 15 -24.49 -1.19 -19.47
C ARG A 15 -23.70 -1.46 -18.20
N LYS A 16 -23.63 -2.73 -17.80
CA LYS A 16 -22.71 -3.18 -16.75
C LYS A 16 -21.28 -3.27 -17.28
N MET A 17 -20.32 -3.30 -16.35
CA MET A 17 -18.93 -3.57 -16.67
C MET A 17 -18.77 -5.00 -17.20
N THR A 18 -17.87 -5.19 -18.14
CA THR A 18 -17.36 -6.53 -18.46
C THR A 18 -16.47 -7.03 -17.32
N ARG A 19 -16.15 -8.34 -17.30
CA ARG A 19 -15.24 -8.90 -16.29
C ARG A 19 -13.88 -8.19 -16.29
N GLU A 20 -13.31 -7.93 -17.46
CA GLU A 20 -12.04 -7.21 -17.58
C GLU A 20 -12.12 -5.75 -17.11
N GLU A 21 -13.23 -5.05 -17.40
CA GLU A 21 -13.45 -3.69 -16.90
C GLU A 21 -13.57 -3.67 -15.39
N LEU A 22 -14.26 -4.66 -14.80
CA LEU A 22 -14.35 -4.80 -13.35
C LEU A 22 -12.97 -5.05 -12.73
N ILE A 23 -12.17 -5.95 -13.28
CA ILE A 23 -10.79 -6.19 -12.79
C ILE A 23 -9.97 -4.90 -12.81
N ARG A 24 -10.04 -4.13 -13.90
CA ARG A 24 -9.36 -2.83 -13.98
C ARG A 24 -9.90 -1.82 -12.97
N ALA A 25 -11.20 -1.82 -12.70
CA ALA A 25 -11.79 -0.96 -11.68
C ALA A 25 -11.30 -1.34 -10.28
N ILE A 26 -11.25 -2.62 -9.92
CA ILE A 26 -10.72 -3.06 -8.61
C ILE A 26 -9.24 -2.68 -8.44
N ARG A 27 -8.44 -2.71 -9.50
CA ARG A 27 -7.05 -2.20 -9.45
C ARG A 27 -6.99 -0.69 -9.13
N LEU A 28 -7.95 0.09 -9.62
CA LEU A 28 -8.08 1.51 -9.25
C LEU A 28 -8.53 1.67 -7.80
N ASP A 29 -9.40 0.80 -7.30
CA ASP A 29 -9.83 0.81 -5.91
C ASP A 29 -8.65 0.51 -4.97
N ILE A 30 -7.79 -0.48 -5.28
CA ILE A 30 -6.53 -0.73 -4.54
C ILE A 30 -5.61 0.50 -4.54
N ALA A 31 -5.47 1.16 -5.69
CA ALA A 31 -4.66 2.38 -5.77
C ALA A 31 -5.25 3.51 -4.92
N ALA A 32 -6.58 3.62 -4.85
CA ALA A 32 -7.27 4.59 -4.01
C ALA A 32 -7.03 4.32 -2.52
N GLU A 33 -6.99 3.06 -2.09
CA GLU A 33 -6.65 2.72 -0.70
C GLU A 33 -5.20 3.10 -0.37
N HIS A 34 -4.25 2.84 -1.26
CA HIS A 34 -2.86 3.30 -1.07
C HIS A 34 -2.74 4.82 -1.02
N GLU A 35 -3.51 5.54 -1.84
CA GLU A 35 -3.63 7.01 -1.79
C GLU A 35 -4.17 7.46 -0.41
N ALA A 36 -5.22 6.81 0.09
CA ALA A 36 -5.83 7.11 1.38
C ALA A 36 -4.85 6.88 2.56
N VAL A 37 -4.16 5.73 2.59
CA VAL A 37 -3.10 5.44 3.57
C VAL A 37 -2.05 6.54 3.58
N HIS A 38 -1.56 6.94 2.40
CA HIS A 38 -0.55 7.99 2.27
C HIS A 38 -1.06 9.32 2.83
N LEU A 39 -2.26 9.75 2.41
CA LEU A 39 -2.85 11.03 2.80
C LEU A 39 -3.08 11.10 4.32
N TYR A 40 -3.72 10.10 4.91
CA TYR A 40 -4.04 10.11 6.33
C TYR A 40 -2.80 10.04 7.20
N MET A 41 -1.79 9.24 6.81
CA MET A 41 -0.53 9.18 7.55
C MET A 41 0.24 10.51 7.45
N ALA A 42 0.26 11.16 6.29
CA ALA A 42 0.86 12.48 6.12
C ALA A 42 0.16 13.54 6.99
N HIS A 43 -1.17 13.54 7.02
CA HIS A 43 -1.93 14.45 7.89
C HIS A 43 -1.69 14.17 9.37
N ALA A 44 -1.61 12.89 9.78
CA ALA A 44 -1.30 12.50 11.15
C ALA A 44 0.10 13.01 11.57
N GLN A 45 1.07 12.99 10.66
CA GLN A 45 2.41 13.54 10.90
C GLN A 45 2.42 15.07 10.96
N ALA A 46 1.56 15.73 10.17
CA ALA A 46 1.48 17.18 10.07
C ALA A 46 0.67 17.86 11.18
N THR A 47 -0.08 17.11 12.01
CA THR A 47 -0.90 17.66 13.08
C THR A 47 -0.29 17.45 14.48
N ASP A 48 -0.51 18.43 15.35
CA ASP A 48 -0.22 18.40 16.79
C ASP A 48 -1.44 18.02 17.65
N ASP A 49 -2.65 17.99 17.08
CA ASP A 49 -3.86 17.54 17.78
C ASP A 49 -3.79 16.03 18.07
N PRO A 50 -3.80 15.60 19.35
CA PRO A 50 -3.62 14.21 19.71
C PRO A 50 -4.82 13.32 19.35
N ILE A 51 -6.03 13.89 19.28
CA ILE A 51 -7.24 13.14 18.90
C ILE A 51 -7.23 12.90 17.40
N ALA A 52 -6.98 13.95 16.61
CA ALA A 52 -6.89 13.84 15.15
C ALA A 52 -5.81 12.83 14.73
N LYS A 53 -4.62 12.90 15.34
CA LYS A 53 -3.53 11.96 15.08
C LYS A 53 -3.94 10.50 15.34
N ARG A 54 -4.63 10.24 16.46
CA ARG A 54 -5.09 8.89 16.79
C ARG A 54 -6.07 8.36 15.76
N VAL A 55 -7.08 9.15 15.40
CA VAL A 55 -8.12 8.75 14.43
C VAL A 55 -7.51 8.53 13.05
N LEU A 56 -6.69 9.46 12.56
CA LEU A 56 -6.07 9.36 11.23
C LEU A 56 -5.19 8.11 11.07
N ILE A 57 -4.43 7.75 12.11
CA ILE A 57 -3.61 6.52 12.09
C ILE A 57 -4.50 5.27 12.11
N ASP A 58 -5.58 5.28 12.88
CA ASP A 58 -6.52 4.16 12.95
C ASP A 58 -7.16 3.90 11.58
N VAL A 59 -7.74 4.95 10.97
CA VAL A 59 -8.33 4.89 9.63
C VAL A 59 -7.29 4.45 8.59
N ALA A 60 -6.08 5.03 8.62
CA ALA A 60 -5.01 4.61 7.69
C ALA A 60 -4.62 3.13 7.83
N ASN A 61 -4.80 2.52 9.00
CA ASN A 61 -4.57 1.08 9.15
C ASN A 61 -5.75 0.26 8.62
N GLU A 62 -6.98 0.72 8.78
CA GLU A 62 -8.17 0.10 8.18
C GLU A 62 -8.07 0.08 6.64
N GLU A 63 -7.60 1.16 6.01
CA GLU A 63 -7.44 1.16 4.53
C GLU A 63 -6.43 0.11 4.04
N ARG A 64 -5.46 -0.30 4.88
CA ARG A 64 -4.54 -1.40 4.54
C ARG A 64 -5.24 -2.76 4.61
N GLU A 65 -6.27 -2.89 5.43
CA GLU A 65 -7.14 -4.08 5.45
C GLU A 65 -7.98 -4.12 4.18
N HIS A 66 -8.52 -2.98 3.74
CA HIS A 66 -9.27 -2.87 2.48
C HIS A 66 -8.42 -3.23 1.24
N VAL A 67 -7.13 -2.85 1.21
CA VAL A 67 -6.20 -3.37 0.19
C VAL A 67 -6.23 -4.89 0.16
N GLY A 68 -6.18 -5.55 1.32
CA GLY A 68 -6.25 -7.01 1.42
C GLY A 68 -7.56 -7.60 0.87
N GLU A 69 -8.69 -6.96 1.15
CA GLU A 69 -10.00 -7.37 0.62
C GLU A 69 -10.04 -7.29 -0.92
N PHE A 70 -9.55 -6.19 -1.49
CA PHE A 70 -9.53 -6.02 -2.94
C PHE A 70 -8.52 -6.93 -3.64
N MET A 71 -7.35 -7.18 -3.03
CA MET A 71 -6.38 -8.15 -3.55
C MET A 71 -7.00 -9.55 -3.61
N ARG A 72 -7.74 -9.95 -2.58
CA ARG A 72 -8.47 -11.23 -2.59
C ARG A 72 -9.55 -11.27 -3.66
N LEU A 73 -10.22 -10.15 -3.92
CA LEU A 73 -11.21 -10.07 -5.00
C LEU A 73 -10.56 -10.19 -6.38
N ILE A 74 -9.39 -9.57 -6.61
CA ILE A 74 -8.65 -9.72 -7.88
C ILE A 74 -8.30 -11.18 -8.12
N GLU A 75 -7.72 -11.86 -7.13
CA GLU A 75 -7.38 -13.29 -7.24
C GLU A 75 -8.58 -14.12 -7.71
N ILE A 76 -9.77 -13.87 -7.14
CA ILE A 76 -11.01 -14.57 -7.52
C ILE A 76 -11.44 -14.20 -8.95
N LEU A 77 -11.29 -12.94 -9.36
CA LEU A 77 -11.71 -12.47 -10.68
C LEU A 77 -10.71 -12.84 -11.80
N THR A 78 -9.46 -13.11 -11.47
CA THR A 78 -8.43 -13.56 -12.41
C THR A 78 -8.22 -15.07 -12.36
N ASP A 79 -9.03 -15.80 -11.59
CA ASP A 79 -8.94 -17.25 -11.44
C ASP A 79 -7.52 -17.70 -11.01
N GLY A 80 -6.88 -16.90 -10.14
CA GLY A 80 -5.53 -17.15 -9.62
C GLY A 80 -4.38 -16.53 -10.41
N GLU A 81 -4.59 -16.08 -11.66
CA GLU A 81 -3.49 -15.57 -12.51
C GLU A 81 -2.71 -14.41 -11.88
N GLU A 82 -3.39 -13.47 -11.22
CA GLU A 82 -2.70 -12.37 -10.52
C GLU A 82 -1.74 -12.89 -9.43
N THR A 83 -2.13 -13.95 -8.71
CA THR A 83 -1.30 -14.52 -7.65
C THR A 83 0.01 -15.06 -8.20
N ASP A 84 0.00 -15.74 -9.34
CA ASP A 84 1.22 -16.27 -9.97
C ASP A 84 2.25 -15.16 -10.28
N PHE A 85 1.76 -14.00 -10.75
CA PHE A 85 2.61 -12.83 -10.99
C PHE A 85 3.13 -12.21 -9.69
N LEU A 86 2.29 -12.13 -8.65
CA LEU A 86 2.70 -11.59 -7.34
C LEU A 86 3.76 -12.48 -6.68
N GLU A 87 3.59 -13.81 -6.74
CA GLU A 87 4.57 -14.78 -6.23
C GLU A 87 5.91 -14.64 -6.95
N THR A 88 5.89 -14.54 -8.29
CA THR A 88 7.10 -14.27 -9.07
C THR A 88 7.77 -12.97 -8.64
N GLY A 89 7.00 -11.90 -8.44
CA GLY A 89 7.53 -10.61 -7.98
C GLY A 89 8.13 -10.68 -6.56
N PHE A 90 7.60 -11.53 -5.68
CA PHE A 90 8.20 -11.78 -4.37
C PHE A 90 9.54 -12.52 -4.49
N GLU A 91 9.60 -13.57 -5.31
CA GLU A 91 10.82 -14.33 -5.59
C GLU A 91 11.92 -13.43 -6.18
N GLU A 92 11.58 -12.55 -7.13
CA GLU A 92 12.54 -11.60 -7.71
C GLU A 92 13.19 -10.71 -6.64
N VAL A 93 12.43 -10.25 -5.64
CA VAL A 93 12.97 -9.44 -4.54
C VAL A 93 13.87 -10.28 -3.63
N ASP A 94 13.48 -11.52 -3.33
CA ASP A 94 14.28 -12.44 -2.51
C ASP A 94 15.62 -12.77 -3.17
N GLU A 95 15.63 -12.96 -4.49
CA GLU A 95 16.86 -13.15 -5.28
C GLU A 95 17.76 -11.92 -5.21
N MET A 96 17.21 -10.72 -5.41
CA MET A 96 17.98 -9.47 -5.28
C MET A 96 18.60 -9.32 -3.87
N LEU A 97 17.85 -9.67 -2.82
CA LEU A 97 18.36 -9.62 -1.45
C LEU A 97 19.50 -10.61 -1.21
N ALA A 98 19.43 -11.80 -1.81
CA ALA A 98 20.50 -12.80 -1.73
C ALA A 98 21.77 -12.31 -2.44
N GLU A 99 21.65 -11.67 -3.60
CA GLU A 99 22.76 -11.09 -4.37
C GLU A 99 23.44 -9.93 -3.65
N MET A 100 22.68 -9.10 -2.92
CA MET A 100 23.20 -7.95 -2.16
C MET A 100 24.08 -8.33 -0.95
N GLY A 101 24.21 -9.63 -0.63
CA GLY A 101 25.11 -10.12 0.41
C GLY A 101 24.54 -10.02 1.83
N HIS A 102 23.93 -11.11 2.30
CA HIS A 102 23.65 -11.44 3.71
C HIS A 102 23.16 -10.30 4.62
N ILE A 103 22.15 -9.53 4.22
CA ILE A 103 21.21 -8.99 5.20
C ILE A 103 20.21 -10.10 5.46
N SER A 104 20.48 -10.93 6.48
CA SER A 104 19.46 -11.86 6.97
C SER A 104 18.36 -11.05 7.64
N TYR A 105 17.21 -10.93 6.97
CA TYR A 105 15.96 -10.65 7.68
C TYR A 105 15.65 -11.92 8.47
N SER A 106 16.08 -11.98 9.73
CA SER A 106 15.74 -13.10 10.60
C SER A 106 14.23 -13.12 10.81
N ASP A 107 13.57 -14.06 10.13
CA ASP A 107 12.23 -14.52 10.45
C ASP A 107 12.30 -15.23 11.81
N ASN A 108 12.19 -14.48 12.90
CA ASN A 108 11.74 -15.05 14.14
C ASN A 108 10.22 -15.06 14.08
N GLY A 109 9.72 -16.15 13.50
CA GLY A 109 8.30 -16.45 13.37
C GLY A 109 7.55 -16.24 14.68
N GLU A 110 6.87 -15.12 14.77
CA GLU A 110 5.64 -14.92 15.53
C GLU A 110 5.05 -13.54 15.17
N ARG A 111 4.12 -13.57 14.21
CA ARG A 111 3.19 -12.49 13.81
C ARG A 111 3.80 -11.24 13.17
N ARG A 112 3.35 -10.97 11.93
CA ARG A 112 3.24 -9.68 11.23
C ARG A 112 3.86 -8.49 11.99
N GLY A 113 5.14 -8.26 11.78
CA GLY A 113 5.85 -7.06 12.24
C GLY A 113 6.94 -6.74 11.24
N ALA A 114 6.88 -5.55 10.63
CA ALA A 114 7.86 -5.09 9.65
C ALA A 114 9.30 -5.23 10.19
N PRO A 115 10.29 -5.47 9.31
CA PRO A 115 11.67 -5.62 9.74
C PRO A 115 12.15 -4.36 10.46
N ARG A 116 12.88 -4.54 11.57
CA ARG A 116 13.56 -3.43 12.24
C ARG A 116 14.70 -2.95 11.36
N ILE A 117 14.48 -1.82 10.71
CA ILE A 117 15.55 -1.06 10.04
C ILE A 117 16.56 -0.66 11.11
N ASP A 118 17.82 -1.03 10.89
CA ASP A 118 18.94 -0.53 11.69
C ASP A 118 19.07 0.99 11.47
N VAL A 119 18.48 1.75 12.39
CA VAL A 119 18.49 3.23 12.43
C VAL A 119 19.88 3.84 12.62
N THR A 120 20.94 3.04 12.75
CA THR A 120 22.32 3.54 12.76
C THR A 120 22.88 3.79 11.36
N ARG A 121 22.22 3.30 10.29
CA ARG A 121 22.61 3.64 8.93
C ARG A 121 22.18 5.06 8.59
N PRO A 122 23.12 5.97 8.24
CA PRO A 122 22.76 7.33 7.88
C PRO A 122 21.80 7.33 6.68
N THR A 123 20.69 8.05 6.82
CA THR A 123 19.77 8.27 5.70
C THR A 123 20.30 9.36 4.80
N VAL A 124 19.80 9.45 3.57
CA VAL A 124 20.16 10.55 2.64
C VAL A 124 19.90 11.94 3.26
N GLY A 125 18.94 12.06 4.19
CA GLY A 125 18.68 13.30 4.94
C GLY A 125 19.77 13.63 5.97
N SER A 126 20.36 12.60 6.59
CA SER A 126 21.43 12.72 7.59
C SER A 126 22.74 13.29 7.04
N LEU A 127 22.91 13.26 5.71
CA LEU A 127 24.09 13.79 5.01
C LEU A 127 23.99 15.29 4.72
N LYS A 128 22.80 15.91 4.81
CA LYS A 128 22.60 17.34 4.53
C LYS A 128 22.84 18.26 5.72
N GLU A 129 22.90 17.74 6.94
CA GLU A 129 23.11 18.55 8.15
C GLU A 129 24.60 18.73 8.51
N GLY A 130 25.53 18.14 7.75
CA GLY A 130 26.98 18.21 7.99
C GLY A 130 27.74 19.29 7.21
N GLU A 131 27.06 20.04 6.34
CA GLU A 131 27.66 21.11 5.54
C GLU A 131 26.93 22.43 5.82
N SER A 132 27.26 23.08 6.93
CA SER A 132 26.89 24.47 7.25
C SER A 132 27.98 25.13 8.09
#